data_AF-A0A377AE09-F1
#
_entry.id   AF-A0A377AE09-F1
#
_cell.length_a   1.000
_cell.length_b   1.000
_cell.length_c   1.000
_cell.angle_alpha   90.00
_cell.angle_beta   90.00
_cell.angle_gamma   90.00
#
_symmetry.space_group_name_H-M   'P 1'
#
loop_
_entity.id
_entity.type
_entity.pdbx_description
1 polymer ?
#
loop_
_entity_poly.entity_id
_entity_poly.type
_entity_poly.pdbx_seq_one_letter_code
_entity_poly.pdbx_strand_id
1 'polypeptide(L)' 'MVNDVSANKILVWAAVAAANHKLPKYAESILNVLPQIIPDKKDIAHLEFIILYGLNRKK' A
#
# COMPACT_ATOMS: atom_id res chain seq x y z
N MET A 1 -7.89 -26.18 -1.52
CA MET A 1 -7.41 -25.03 -2.33
C MET A 1 -7.64 -23.78 -1.52
N VAL A 2 -6.58 -23.21 -0.92
CA VAL A 2 -6.66 -22.02 -0.08
C VAL A 2 -6.29 -20.81 -0.93
N ASN A 3 -7.30 -20.14 -1.48
CA ASN A 3 -7.15 -18.84 -2.12
C ASN A 3 -7.93 -17.79 -1.32
N ASP A 4 -7.66 -17.69 -0.02
CA ASP A 4 -8.09 -16.54 0.76
C ASP A 4 -7.03 -15.43 0.67
N VAL A 5 -7.09 -14.67 -0.43
CA VAL A 5 -6.48 -13.35 -0.42
C VAL A 5 -7.36 -12.49 0.49
N SER A 6 -6.92 -12.29 1.73
CA SER A 6 -7.66 -11.45 2.68
C SER A 6 -7.83 -10.04 2.11
N ALA A 7 -8.96 -9.39 2.43
CA ALA A 7 -9.25 -8.01 2.01
C ALA A 7 -8.07 -7.05 2.31
N ASN A 8 -7.38 -7.29 3.42
CA ASN A 8 -6.18 -6.57 3.83
C ASN A 8 -5.05 -6.65 2.78
N LYS A 9 -4.79 -7.84 2.22
CA LYS A 9 -3.78 -8.01 1.16
C LYS A 9 -4.18 -7.29 -0.13
N ILE A 10 -5.47 -7.28 -0.47
CA ILE A 10 -5.98 -6.54 -1.64
C ILE A 10 -5.74 -5.04 -1.48
N LEU A 11 -6.00 -4.48 -0.31
CA LEU A 11 -5.77 -3.06 -0.02
C LEU A 11 -4.29 -2.69 -0.16
N VAL A 12 -3.38 -3.52 0.37
CA VAL A 12 -1.94 -3.30 0.22
C VAL A 12 -1.52 -3.27 -1.26
N TRP A 13 -1.98 -4.22 -2.07
CA TRP A 13 -1.67 -4.23 -3.50
C TRP A 13 -2.26 -3.03 -4.24
N ALA A 14 -3.48 -2.63 -3.89
CA ALA A 14 -4.11 -1.44 -4.47
C ALA A 14 -3.30 -0.17 -4.18
N ALA A 15 -2.71 -0.04 -2.99
CA ALA A 15 -1.86 1.09 -2.63
C ALA A 15 -0.58 1.13 -3.46
N VAL A 16 0.10 -0.01 -3.60
CA VAL A 16 1.33 -0.15 -4.41
C VAL A 16 1.02 0.12 -5.89
N ALA A 17 -0.10 -0.38 -6.41
CA ALA A 17 -0.53 -0.11 -7.76
C ALA A 17 -0.82 1.40 -7.96
N ALA A 18 -1.58 2.03 -7.06
CA ALA A 18 -1.86 3.46 -7.13
C ALA A 18 -0.56 4.30 -7.14
N ALA A 19 0.43 3.92 -6.35
CA ALA A 19 1.75 4.55 -6.35
C ALA A 19 2.44 4.43 -7.72
N ASN A 20 2.52 3.20 -8.25
CA ASN A 20 3.14 2.92 -9.55
C ASN A 20 2.46 3.64 -10.72
N HIS A 21 1.14 3.84 -10.63
CA HIS A 21 0.35 4.55 -11.63
C HIS A 21 0.27 6.07 -11.39
N LYS A 22 1.00 6.61 -10.40
CA LYS A 22 1.03 8.04 -10.04
C LYS A 22 -0.34 8.60 -9.68
N LEU A 23 -1.07 7.87 -8.85
CA LEU A 23 -2.37 8.29 -8.33
C LEU A 23 -2.23 8.62 -6.82
N PRO A 24 -1.61 9.77 -6.47
CA PRO A 24 -1.24 10.09 -5.09
C PRO A 24 -2.43 10.08 -4.14
N LYS A 25 -3.55 10.66 -4.56
CA LYS A 25 -4.79 10.68 -3.77
C LYS A 25 -5.23 9.28 -3.31
N TYR A 26 -5.16 8.27 -4.18
CA TYR A 26 -5.58 6.90 -3.83
C TYR A 26 -4.52 6.17 -3.00
N ALA A 27 -3.24 6.35 -3.34
CA ALA A 27 -2.14 5.75 -2.59
C ALA A 27 -2.10 6.26 -1.14
N GLU A 28 -2.20 7.58 -0.94
CA GLU A 28 -2.22 8.22 0.37
C GLU A 28 -3.45 7.82 1.20
N SER A 29 -4.63 7.75 0.57
CA SER A 29 -5.85 7.32 1.26
C SER A 29 -5.71 5.90 1.82
N ILE A 30 -5.03 5.00 1.11
CA ILE A 30 -4.80 3.63 1.57
C ILE A 30 -3.67 3.58 2.61
N LEU A 31 -2.63 4.41 2.46
CA LEU A 31 -1.53 4.54 3.42
C LEU A 31 -2.05 4.86 4.83
N ASN A 32 -3.01 5.79 4.92
CA ASN A 32 -3.60 6.24 6.19
C ASN A 32 -4.35 5.13 6.95
N VAL A 33 -4.79 4.07 6.27
CA VAL A 33 -5.50 2.95 6.90
C VAL A 33 -4.61 1.74 7.18
N LEU A 34 -3.35 1.71 6.69
CA LEU A 34 -2.41 0.61 6.92
C LEU A 34 -2.24 0.23 8.40
N PRO A 35 -2.13 1.17 9.36
CA PRO A 35 -2.00 0.83 10.78
C PRO A 35 -3.19 0.07 11.37
N GLN A 36 -4.36 0.13 10.73
CA GLN A 36 -5.58 -0.58 11.17
C GLN A 36 -5.66 -2.00 10.56
N ILE A 37 -4.87 -2.25 9.52
CA ILE A 37 -4.95 -3.44 8.66
C ILE A 37 -3.77 -4.38 8.93
N ILE A 38 -2.61 -3.82 9.26
CA ILE A 38 -1.35 -4.53 9.45
C ILE A 38 -0.90 -4.35 10.90
N PRO A 39 -0.75 -5.44 11.67
CA PRO A 39 -0.34 -5.34 13.06
C PRO A 39 1.17 -5.09 13.22
N ASP A 40 1.99 -5.52 12.27
CA ASP A 40 3.45 -5.35 12.33
C ASP A 40 3.87 -3.95 11.85
N LYS A 41 4.48 -3.18 12.76
CA LYS A 41 5.00 -1.83 12.48
C LYS A 41 6.12 -1.82 11.45
N LYS A 42 6.91 -2.89 11.35
CA LYS A 42 7.98 -3.00 10.34
C LYS A 42 7.37 -3.15 8.95
N ASP A 43 6.32 -3.95 8.82
CA ASP A 43 5.62 -4.13 7.54
C ASP A 43 4.95 -2.83 7.09
N ILE A 44 4.35 -2.07 8.02
CA ILE A 44 3.82 -0.73 7.71
C ILE A 44 4.92 0.17 7.17
N ALA A 45 6.06 0.28 7.86
CA ALA A 45 7.16 1.15 7.45
C ALA A 45 7.73 0.78 6.07
N HIS A 46 7.86 -0.53 5.77
CA HIS A 46 8.30 -0.98 4.45
C HIS A 46 7.29 -0.60 3.35
N LEU A 47 5.99 -0.76 3.61
CA LEU A 47 4.96 -0.39 2.65
C LEU A 47 4.88 1.12 2.42
N GLU A 48 5.00 1.91 3.49
CA GLU A 48 5.09 3.37 3.38
C GLU A 48 6.26 3.78 2.50
N PHE A 49 7.44 3.20 2.73
CA PHE A 49 8.62 3.47 1.91
C PHE A 49 8.39 3.14 0.43
N ILE A 50 7.85 1.95 0.12
CA ILE A 50 7.57 1.52 -1.26
C ILE A 50 6.60 2.46 -1.95
N ILE A 51 5.51 2.83 -1.27
CA ILE A 51 4.46 3.70 -1.82
C ILE A 51 5.00 5.11 -2.08
N LEU A 52 5.67 5.71 -1.09
CA LEU A 52 6.26 7.05 -1.22
C LEU A 52 7.34 7.10 -2.31
N TYR A 53 8.16 6.05 -2.42
CA TYR A 53 9.14 5.93 -3.50
C TYR A 53 8.45 5.87 -4.88
N GLY A 54 7.41 5.06 -5.02
CA GLY A 54 6.62 4.96 -6.25
C GLY A 54 6.00 6.30 -6.67
N LEU A 55 5.47 7.07 -5.71
CA LEU A 55 4.91 8.40 -5.96
C LEU A 55 5.96 9.44 -6.38
N ASN A 56 7.16 9.38 -5.80
CA ASN A 56 8.26 10.29 -6.11
C ASN A 56 9.00 9.96 -7.41
N ARG A 57 8.71 8.81 -8.03
CA ARG A 57 9.36 8.41 -9.29
C ARG A 57 8.95 9.33 -10.43
N LYS A 58 9.87 10.21 -10.87
CA LYS A 58 9.73 10.92 -12.15
C LYS A 58 9.77 9.90 -13.29
N LYS A 59 8.85 10.05 -14.24
CA LYS A 59 8.75 9.14 -15.40
C LYS A 59 9.85 9.49 -16.37
#